data_AF-A0A5E4K4W0-F1
#
_entry.id   AF-A0A5E4K4W0-F1
#
_cell.length_a   1.000
_cell.length_b   1.000
_cell.length_c   1.000
_cell.angle_alpha   90.00
_cell.angle_beta   90.00
_cell.angle_gamma   90.00
#
_symmetry.space_group_name_H-M   'P 1'
#
loop_
_entity.id
_entity.type
_entity.pdbx_description
1 polymer ?
#
loop_
_entity_poly.entity_id
_entity_poly.type
_entity_poly.pdbx_seq_one_letter_code
_entity_poly.pdbx_strand_id
1 'polypeptide(L)' 'MADSGVNVPSGFGGLVKFKEEYPSKFNLKPTHIVVFIILIILFRIALGMFVK' A
#
# COMPACT_ATOMS: atom_id res chain seq x y z
N MET A 1 34.47 -11.13 -11.99
CA MET A 1 34.00 -10.74 -10.64
C MET A 1 33.11 -9.53 -10.86
N ALA A 2 31.81 -9.63 -10.63
CA ALA A 2 30.83 -8.63 -11.07
C ALA A 2 30.93 -7.35 -10.24
N ASP A 3 31.18 -6.23 -10.92
CA ASP A 3 31.18 -4.87 -10.38
C ASP A 3 29.73 -4.45 -10.09
N SER A 4 29.25 -4.82 -8.91
CA SER A 4 27.93 -4.42 -8.42
C SER A 4 28.13 -3.12 -7.65
N GLY A 5 27.92 -2.00 -8.34
CA GLY A 5 28.14 -0.63 -7.86
C GLY A 5 27.23 -0.19 -6.71
N VAL A 6 27.30 -0.86 -5.56
CA VAL A 6 26.77 -0.35 -4.30
C VAL A 6 27.92 -0.32 -3.29
N ASN A 7 28.64 0.80 -3.28
CA ASN A 7 29.64 1.11 -2.27
C ASN A 7 28.91 1.44 -0.96
N VAL A 8 28.61 0.43 -0.15
CA VAL A 8 28.14 0.64 1.22
C VAL A 8 29.35 0.98 2.11
N PRO A 9 29.37 2.14 2.78
CA PRO A 9 30.48 2.48 3.67
C PRO A 9 30.60 1.43 4.77
N SER A 10 31.81 0.95 5.03
CA SER A 10 32.16 -0.06 6.06
C SER A 10 31.92 0.39 7.52
N GLY A 11 31.18 1.48 7.73
CA GLY A 11 30.79 2.04 9.03
C GLY A 11 29.34 1.77 9.44
N PHE A 12 28.62 0.90 8.75
CA PHE A 12 27.21 0.56 9.00
C PHE A 12 27.03 -0.42 10.18
N GLY A 13 27.72 -0.17 11.30
CA GLY A 13 27.73 -1.01 12.51
C GLY A 13 26.79 -0.52 13.63
N GLY A 14 25.71 0.19 13.29
CA GLY A 14 24.72 0.69 14.24
C GLY A 14 23.29 0.31 13.83
N LEU A 15 22.31 0.52 14.72
CA LEU A 15 20.88 0.28 14.44
C LEU A 15 20.45 1.11 13.23
N VAL A 16 20.48 0.50 12.05
CA VAL A 16 20.06 1.11 10.80
C VAL A 16 18.56 1.33 10.89
N LYS A 17 18.15 2.56 11.14
CA LYS A 17 16.74 2.92 11.05
C LYS A 17 16.44 3.23 9.59
N PHE A 18 15.90 2.25 8.88
CA PHE A 18 15.25 2.45 7.59
C PHE A 18 13.97 3.30 7.80
N LYS A 19 14.16 4.60 8.09
CA LYS A 19 13.09 5.61 8.19
C LYS A 19 12.59 6.04 6.80
N GLU A 20 12.96 5.32 5.76
CA GLU A 20 12.44 5.55 4.42
C GLU A 20 11.07 4.89 4.31
N GLU A 21 10.10 5.39 5.07
CA GLU A 21 8.70 5.25 4.69
C GLU A 21 8.58 5.94 3.33
N TYR A 22 8.56 5.12 2.26
CA TYR A 22 8.36 5.60 0.91
C TYR A 22 7.09 6.47 0.94
N PRO A 23 7.16 7.78 0.63
CA PRO A 23 5.98 8.62 0.62
C PRO A 23 5.14 8.17 -0.57
N SER A 24 4.34 7.14 -0.37
CA SER A 24 3.41 6.66 -1.37
C SER A 24 2.53 7.84 -1.72
N LYS A 25 2.61 8.29 -2.97
CA LYS A 25 1.67 9.29 -3.51
C LYS A 25 0.23 8.78 -3.42
N PHE A 26 0.06 7.47 -3.29
CA PHE A 26 -1.22 6.78 -3.15
C PHE A 26 -1.29 6.06 -1.80
N ASN A 27 -1.51 6.83 -0.74
CA ASN A 27 -1.85 6.30 0.58
C ASN A 27 -3.36 6.10 0.66
N LEU A 28 -3.83 4.88 0.40
CA LEU A 28 -5.22 4.51 0.63
C LEU A 28 -5.54 4.65 2.12
N LYS A 29 -6.27 5.71 2.45
CA LYS A 29 -6.76 5.89 3.81
C LYS A 29 -7.77 4.79 4.13
N PRO A 30 -7.86 4.32 5.39
CA PRO A 30 -8.87 3.36 5.82
C PRO A 30 -10.29 3.76 5.43
N THR A 31 -10.57 5.07 5.38
CA THR A 31 -11.83 5.64 4.91
C THR A 31 -12.22 5.19 3.49
N HIS A 32 -11.26 5.06 2.58
CA HIS A 32 -11.55 4.63 1.20
C HIS A 32 -12.01 3.18 1.16
N ILE A 33 -11.44 2.33 2.01
CA ILE A 33 -11.80 0.92 2.13
C ILE A 33 -13.24 0.78 2.63
N VAL A 34 -13.62 1.55 3.65
CA VAL A 34 -14.97 1.55 4.21
C VAL A 34 -16.02 1.98 3.18
N VAL A 35 -15.75 3.05 2.43
CA VAL A 35 -16.66 3.52 1.36
C VAL A 35 -16.81 2.46 0.26
N PHE A 36 -15.72 1.80 -0.11
CA PHE A 36 -15.76 0.76 -1.14
C PHE A 36 -16.59 -0.46 -0.72
N ILE A 37 -16.51 -0.87 0.54
CA ILE A 37 -17.34 -1.95 1.09
C ILE A 37 -18.83 -1.59 1.00
N ILE A 38 -19.20 -0.37 1.40
CA ILE A 38 -20.60 0.10 1.34
C ILE A 38 -21.10 0.09 -0.11
N LEU A 39 -20.27 0.55 -1.06
CA LEU A 39 -20.61 0.55 -2.48
C LEU A 39 -20.90 -0.87 -3.00
N ILE A 40 -20.07 -1.85 -2.66
CA ILE A 40 -20.28 -3.26 -3.06
C ILE A 40 -21.59 -3.80 -2.47
N ILE A 41 -21.90 -3.51 -1.21
CA ILE A 41 -23.14 -3.94 -0.58
C ILE A 41 -24.35 -3.35 -1.31
N LEU A 42 -24.33 -2.05 -1.59
CA LEU A 42 -25.39 -1.38 -2.35
C LEU A 42 -25.54 -1.96 -3.76
N PHE A 43 -24.42 -2.22 -4.44
CA PHE A 43 -24.43 -2.85 -5.76
C PHE A 43 -25.07 -4.24 -5.72
N ARG A 44 -24.71 -5.06 -4.73
CA ARG A 44 -25.30 -6.40 -4.54
C ARG A 44 -26.81 -6.32 -4.29
N ILE A 45 -27.26 -5.36 -3.48
CA ILE A 45 -28.69 -5.15 -3.20
C ILE A 45 -29.42 -4.68 -4.44
N ALA A 46 -28.88 -3.69 -5.16
CA ALA A 46 -29.45 -3.21 -6.41
C ALA A 46 -29.60 -4.35 -7.42
N LEU A 47 -28.55 -5.14 -7.62
CA LEU A 47 -28.58 -6.28 -8.54
C LEU A 47 -29.62 -7.33 -8.11
N GLY A 48 -29.74 -7.61 -6.82
CA GLY A 48 -30.79 -8.50 -6.29
C GLY A 48 -32.21 -7.95 -6.42
N MET A 49 -32.41 -6.63 -6.50
CA MET A 49 -33.71 -6.03 -6.80
C MET A 49 -34.02 -6.01 -8.30
N PHE A 50 -33.03 -5.78 -9.16
CA PHE A 50 -33.23 -5.70 -10.62
C PHE A 50 -33.28 -7.06 -11.32
N VAL A 51 -32.63 -8.09 -10.76
CA VAL A 51 -32.55 -9.45 -11.35
C VAL A 51 -33.62 -10.39 -10.77
N LYS A 52 -34.53 -9.87 -9.94
CA LYS A 52 -35.72 -10.58 -9.45
C LYS A 52 -36.91 -10.29 -10.36
#